data_AF-A0ABD1J0D7-F1
#
_entry.id   AF-A0ABD1J0D7-F1
#
_cell.length_a   1.000
_cell.length_b   1.000
_cell.length_c   1.000
_cell.angle_alpha   90.00
_cell.angle_beta   90.00
_cell.angle_gamma   90.00
#
_symmetry.space_group_name_H-M   'P 1'
#
loop_
_entity.id
_entity.type
_entity.pdbx_description
1 polymer ?
#
loop_
_entity_poly.entity_id
_entity_poly.type
_entity_poly.pdbx_seq_one_letter_code
_entity_poly.pdbx_strand_id
1 'polypeptide(L)'
;MTWLRVIILWLSFITLTSALAELPSYVAAVYEHVVVLNPNPGVAISRFAALEHMLKNLEVFEEQAALAAQQGAQILVFPEDAIQGFNFTRASIAPYLEQVPDPTVVTWNPCSEPARFSDTEVLQHLSCMAQKNNLYLVANMAGLQVCDSTTDDRCPPDGRYQFNTDVVFSSDGTLVARYRKQNLYFEAAFDTPPQMELVVFSTPFAGRFGILTCFDILFREPTIALVEDLGVRQLVYPTAWMNQLPLLAAVQFQRSFSYAAAVTILAANVRAASLGMTGSGIFTPWHEVHQHDVVEETGWLLVSHVPVLDPVMTARVSRSTGLAWLPFSGHRKREARMDEAIEAQGRPKGGWHLEAQSKPRSTESQYCLPASDECNVGPGYEEPIVFHSIMMYDNFTLVPLQGMEGNLTVCDDSLCCHLWFRRSTAPGTELYALGAFQGLHVVHGTYYLEVCALVKCTGSNFASCGGETEQAQTRIDFRLEGNFSTHYVFPGILGSGMALDIPDESGRDSDGLLYMSRSGMTTGLVTATLYSRVYSKDHT
;
A
#
# COMPACT_ATOMS: atom_id res chain seq x y z
N MET A 1 2.09 -80.90 -16.74
CA MET A 1 1.34 -79.76 -17.32
C MET A 1 0.32 -79.31 -16.30
N THR A 2 0.67 -78.32 -15.49
CA THR A 2 -0.17 -77.72 -14.45
C THR A 2 0.03 -76.22 -14.56
N TRP A 3 -1.02 -75.53 -15.03
CA TRP A 3 -1.01 -74.08 -15.25
C TRP A 3 -1.26 -73.37 -13.92
N LEU A 4 -0.26 -72.68 -13.39
CA LEU A 4 -0.43 -71.70 -12.31
C LEU A 4 -1.10 -70.45 -12.87
N ARG A 5 -2.32 -70.14 -12.39
CA ARG A 5 -2.97 -68.84 -12.62
C ARG A 5 -2.42 -67.83 -11.63
N VAL A 6 -1.66 -66.86 -12.13
CA VAL A 6 -1.22 -65.68 -11.38
C VAL A 6 -2.38 -64.69 -11.34
N ILE A 7 -2.90 -64.41 -10.16
CA ILE A 7 -3.87 -63.34 -9.91
C ILE A 7 -3.07 -62.06 -9.65
N ILE A 8 -3.11 -61.12 -10.59
CA ILE A 8 -2.55 -59.78 -10.42
C ILE A 8 -3.61 -58.94 -9.70
N LEU A 9 -3.42 -58.72 -8.40
CA LEU A 9 -4.17 -57.74 -7.61
C LEU A 9 -3.72 -56.33 -8.01
N TRP A 10 -4.56 -55.63 -8.76
CA TRP A 10 -4.44 -54.19 -8.98
C TRP A 10 -4.82 -53.46 -7.69
N LEU A 11 -3.80 -53.14 -6.87
CA LEU A 11 -3.94 -52.15 -5.80
C LEU A 11 -4.07 -50.77 -6.46
N SER A 12 -5.31 -50.32 -6.58
CA SER A 12 -5.65 -48.94 -6.89
C SER A 12 -5.19 -48.07 -5.72
N PHE A 13 -4.03 -47.43 -5.89
CA PHE A 13 -3.66 -46.27 -5.07
C PHE A 13 -4.64 -45.15 -5.42
N ILE A 14 -5.76 -45.08 -4.69
CA ILE A 14 -6.54 -43.86 -4.57
C ILE A 14 -5.67 -42.93 -3.72
N THR A 15 -4.87 -42.10 -4.37
CA THR A 15 -4.29 -40.93 -3.72
C THR A 15 -5.46 -40.05 -3.31
N LEU A 16 -5.82 -40.10 -2.03
CA LEU A 16 -6.68 -39.14 -1.39
C LEU A 16 -5.87 -37.84 -1.31
N THR A 17 -5.85 -37.04 -2.38
CA THR A 17 -5.40 -35.66 -2.30
C THR A 17 -6.41 -34.94 -1.40
N SER A 18 -6.01 -34.65 -0.18
CA SER A 18 -6.70 -33.67 0.66
C SER A 18 -6.55 -32.31 -0.02
N ALA A 19 -7.44 -32.00 -0.96
CA ALA A 19 -7.54 -30.69 -1.57
C ALA A 19 -8.02 -29.71 -0.48
N LEU A 20 -7.07 -29.13 0.24
CA LEU A 20 -7.25 -27.76 0.69
C LEU A 20 -7.46 -26.94 -0.59
N ALA A 21 -8.65 -26.38 -0.74
CA ALA A 21 -8.97 -25.57 -1.91
C ALA A 21 -8.10 -24.32 -1.86
N GLU A 22 -7.00 -24.33 -2.64
CA GLU A 22 -6.21 -23.13 -2.90
C GLU A 22 -7.11 -22.05 -3.49
N LEU A 23 -6.87 -20.79 -3.11
CA LEU A 23 -7.58 -19.67 -3.69
C LEU A 23 -7.31 -19.64 -5.21
N PRO A 24 -8.31 -19.33 -6.05
CA PRO A 24 -8.05 -19.03 -7.45
C PRO A 24 -6.98 -17.95 -7.57
N SER A 25 -6.18 -18.00 -8.63
CA SER A 25 -5.11 -17.02 -8.87
C SER A 25 -5.12 -16.52 -10.30
N TYR A 26 -4.48 -15.38 -10.51
CA TYR A 26 -4.24 -14.76 -11.80
C TYR A 26 -2.80 -14.24 -11.87
N VAL A 27 -2.29 -13.95 -13.06
CA VAL A 27 -0.98 -13.33 -13.21
C VAL A 27 -1.17 -11.83 -13.42
N ALA A 28 -0.54 -11.02 -12.57
CA ALA A 28 -0.56 -9.57 -12.65
C ALA A 28 0.82 -9.03 -12.98
N ALA A 29 0.85 -7.88 -13.65
CA ALA A 29 2.06 -7.13 -13.88
C ALA A 29 1.90 -5.66 -13.49
N VAL A 30 2.99 -5.06 -13.01
CA VAL A 30 3.12 -3.61 -12.79
C VAL A 30 4.45 -3.16 -13.39
N TYR A 31 4.47 -1.98 -14.00
CA TYR A 31 5.68 -1.43 -14.60
C TYR A 31 6.09 -0.12 -13.92
N GLU A 32 7.30 -0.11 -13.35
CA GLU A 32 7.97 1.10 -12.91
C GLU A 32 8.58 1.80 -14.13
N HIS A 33 8.14 3.02 -14.44
CA HIS A 33 8.50 3.70 -15.71
C HIS A 33 9.43 4.90 -15.52
N VAL A 34 10.50 4.96 -16.32
CA VAL A 34 11.34 6.16 -16.46
C VAL A 34 10.71 7.08 -17.50
N VAL A 35 10.02 8.11 -17.03
CA VAL A 35 9.25 9.00 -17.91
C VAL A 35 10.17 9.87 -18.76
N VAL A 36 9.95 9.87 -20.08
CA VAL A 36 10.51 10.90 -20.95
C VAL A 36 9.71 12.18 -20.70
N LEU A 37 10.32 13.14 -20.00
CA LEU A 37 9.69 14.39 -19.60
C LEU A 37 9.79 15.49 -20.66
N ASN A 38 8.78 16.35 -20.71
CA ASN A 38 8.88 17.62 -21.42
C ASN A 38 9.83 18.55 -20.63
N PRO A 39 10.93 19.04 -21.23
CA PRO A 39 11.90 19.88 -20.52
C PRO A 39 11.34 21.25 -20.12
N ASN A 40 10.25 21.72 -20.75
CA ASN A 40 9.62 23.01 -20.47
C ASN A 40 8.10 22.84 -20.33
N PRO A 41 7.61 22.16 -19.28
CA PRO A 41 6.20 21.81 -19.15
C PRO A 41 5.28 23.03 -18.95
N GLY A 42 5.82 24.18 -18.55
CA GLY A 42 5.10 25.45 -18.47
C GLY A 42 4.86 26.14 -19.82
N VAL A 43 5.49 25.69 -20.91
CA VAL A 43 5.37 26.29 -22.25
C VAL A 43 4.42 25.46 -23.09
N ALA A 44 3.36 26.10 -23.59
CA ALA A 44 2.41 25.44 -24.49
C ALA A 44 3.08 25.09 -25.83
N ILE A 45 2.79 23.90 -26.32
CA ILE A 45 3.26 23.38 -27.62
C ILE A 45 2.06 23.04 -28.52
N SER A 46 2.29 22.61 -29.76
CA SER A 46 1.20 22.14 -30.63
C SER A 46 0.72 20.75 -30.22
N ARG A 47 -0.52 20.38 -30.57
CA ARG A 47 -1.05 19.01 -30.39
C ARG A 47 -0.15 17.97 -31.06
N PHE A 48 0.32 18.26 -32.27
CA PHE A 48 1.27 17.39 -32.97
C PHE A 48 2.54 17.13 -32.16
N ALA A 49 3.17 18.17 -31.61
CA ALA A 49 4.38 18.01 -30.79
C ALA A 49 4.10 17.29 -29.45
N ALA A 50 2.92 17.50 -28.86
CA ALA A 50 2.49 16.76 -27.67
C ALA A 50 2.28 15.27 -27.95
N LEU A 51 1.67 14.92 -29.09
CA LEU A 51 1.52 13.55 -29.55
C LEU A 51 2.88 12.88 -29.79
N GLU A 52 3.82 13.55 -30.49
CA GLU A 52 5.19 13.05 -30.67
C GLU A 52 5.92 12.83 -29.34
N HIS A 53 5.64 13.65 -28.33
CA HIS A 53 6.18 13.47 -26.99
C HIS A 53 5.58 12.25 -26.29
N MET A 54 4.24 12.18 -26.21
CA MET A 54 3.53 11.08 -25.55
C MET A 54 3.84 9.72 -26.21
N LEU A 55 4.03 9.70 -27.54
CA LEU A 55 4.37 8.50 -28.28
C LEU A 55 5.68 7.86 -27.80
N LYS A 56 6.69 8.65 -27.38
CA LYS A 56 7.96 8.12 -26.85
C LYS A 56 7.74 7.27 -25.60
N ASN A 57 6.82 7.68 -24.72
CA ASN A 57 6.47 6.91 -23.53
C ASN A 57 5.59 5.71 -23.89
N LEU A 58 4.63 5.88 -24.80
CA LEU A 58 3.77 4.79 -25.28
C LEU A 58 4.52 3.67 -26.01
N GLU A 59 5.62 3.99 -26.70
CA GLU A 59 6.50 2.99 -27.31
C GLU A 59 7.12 2.06 -26.26
N VAL A 60 7.56 2.61 -25.12
CA VAL A 60 8.04 1.80 -23.98
C VAL A 60 6.90 0.94 -23.44
N PHE A 61 5.69 1.50 -23.28
CA PHE A 61 4.54 0.75 -22.79
C PHE A 61 4.21 -0.45 -23.70
N GLU A 62 4.28 -0.27 -25.01
CA GLU A 62 4.03 -1.34 -25.99
C GLU A 62 5.01 -2.50 -25.82
N GLU A 63 6.30 -2.20 -25.61
CA GLU A 63 7.33 -3.21 -25.34
C GLU A 63 7.05 -3.96 -24.03
N GLN A 64 6.72 -3.24 -22.96
CA GLN A 64 6.45 -3.86 -21.66
C GLN A 64 5.14 -4.66 -21.64
N ALA A 65 4.11 -4.22 -22.37
CA ALA A 65 2.88 -4.98 -22.54
C ALA A 65 3.15 -6.32 -23.25
N ALA A 66 3.99 -6.32 -24.28
CA ALA A 66 4.40 -7.55 -24.96
C ALA A 66 5.20 -8.48 -24.04
N LEU A 67 6.13 -7.94 -23.23
CA LEU A 67 6.91 -8.72 -22.26
C LEU A 67 6.05 -9.28 -21.12
N ALA A 68 5.08 -8.52 -20.62
CA ALA A 68 4.14 -8.97 -19.61
C ALA A 68 3.23 -10.09 -20.14
N ALA A 69 2.70 -9.93 -21.36
CA ALA A 69 1.88 -10.95 -22.02
C ALA A 69 2.67 -12.24 -22.29
N GLN A 70 3.94 -12.15 -22.70
CA GLN A 70 4.82 -13.31 -22.84
C GLN A 70 5.01 -14.09 -21.53
N GLN A 71 4.96 -13.40 -20.40
CA GLN A 71 4.99 -13.98 -19.06
C GLN A 71 3.60 -14.39 -18.53
N GLY A 72 2.57 -14.30 -19.36
CA GLY A 72 1.21 -14.74 -19.05
C GLY A 72 0.38 -13.74 -18.24
N ALA A 73 0.82 -12.49 -18.09
CA ALA A 73 0.08 -11.46 -17.37
C ALA A 73 -1.31 -11.23 -17.98
N GLN A 74 -2.32 -11.22 -17.12
CA GLN A 74 -3.73 -10.99 -17.49
C GLN A 74 -4.15 -9.53 -17.28
N ILE A 75 -3.40 -8.79 -16.46
CA ILE A 75 -3.53 -7.36 -16.23
C ILE A 75 -2.16 -6.72 -16.09
N LEU A 76 -1.97 -5.54 -16.68
CA LEU A 76 -0.78 -4.70 -16.55
C LEU A 76 -1.17 -3.28 -16.12
N VAL A 77 -0.50 -2.75 -15.11
CA VAL A 77 -0.68 -1.38 -14.62
C VAL A 77 0.55 -0.54 -14.93
N PHE A 78 0.31 0.63 -15.54
CA PHE A 78 1.31 1.67 -15.77
C PHE A 78 1.13 2.83 -14.77
N PRO A 79 2.19 3.63 -14.53
CA PRO A 79 2.15 4.67 -13.51
C PRO A 79 1.30 5.89 -13.87
N GLU A 80 1.03 6.70 -12.84
CA GLU A 80 0.47 8.04 -12.99
C GLU A 80 1.43 8.96 -13.75
N ASP A 81 0.90 9.88 -14.56
CA ASP A 81 1.67 10.85 -15.35
C ASP A 81 2.73 10.24 -16.29
N ALA A 82 2.72 8.92 -16.49
CA ALA A 82 3.78 8.24 -17.23
C ALA A 82 3.73 8.45 -18.75
N ILE A 83 2.63 9.01 -19.28
CA ILE A 83 2.49 9.37 -20.70
C ILE A 83 2.95 10.81 -20.96
N GLN A 84 2.44 11.76 -20.16
CA GLN A 84 2.66 13.21 -20.37
C GLN A 84 3.75 13.84 -19.49
N GLY A 85 4.04 13.27 -18.32
CA GLY A 85 4.85 13.88 -17.26
C GLY A 85 4.06 14.88 -16.40
N PHE A 86 4.75 15.67 -15.59
CA PHE A 86 4.15 16.57 -14.59
C PHE A 86 4.62 18.03 -14.76
N ASN A 87 4.17 18.93 -13.85
CA ASN A 87 4.51 20.36 -13.79
C ASN A 87 3.96 21.23 -14.93
N PHE A 88 2.82 20.85 -15.51
CA PHE A 88 2.13 21.66 -16.51
C PHE A 88 1.30 22.79 -15.86
N THR A 89 0.99 23.80 -16.68
CA THR A 89 -0.09 24.77 -16.41
C THR A 89 -1.35 24.33 -17.13
N ARG A 90 -2.50 24.90 -16.77
CA ARG A 90 -3.77 24.65 -17.50
C ARG A 90 -3.67 24.91 -19.01
N ALA A 91 -2.91 25.93 -19.40
CA ALA A 91 -2.73 26.28 -20.80
C ALA A 91 -1.76 25.33 -21.52
N SER A 92 -0.67 24.95 -20.86
CA SER A 92 0.38 24.12 -21.47
C SER A 92 0.05 22.62 -21.50
N ILE A 93 -0.83 22.12 -20.62
CA ILE A 93 -1.33 20.74 -20.69
C ILE A 93 -2.36 20.56 -21.81
N ALA A 94 -3.03 21.62 -22.25
CA ALA A 94 -4.16 21.54 -23.18
C ALA A 94 -3.91 20.67 -24.44
N PRO A 95 -2.72 20.73 -25.09
CA PRO A 95 -2.40 19.88 -26.24
C PRO A 95 -2.27 18.38 -25.91
N TYR A 96 -2.12 17.99 -24.65
CA TYR A 96 -1.98 16.60 -24.21
C TYR A 96 -3.33 15.94 -23.90
N LEU A 97 -4.40 16.72 -23.75
CA LEU A 97 -5.70 16.21 -23.30
C LEU A 97 -6.45 15.44 -24.38
N GLU A 98 -7.20 14.43 -23.97
CA GLU A 98 -8.21 13.76 -24.80
C GLU A 98 -9.54 13.63 -24.06
N GLN A 99 -10.65 13.66 -24.80
CA GLN A 99 -11.96 13.42 -24.20
C GLN A 99 -12.15 11.91 -23.98
N VAL A 100 -12.25 11.50 -22.72
CA VAL A 100 -12.52 10.11 -22.36
C VAL A 100 -14.02 9.92 -22.11
N PRO A 101 -14.76 9.24 -23.02
CA PRO A 101 -16.20 9.02 -22.83
C PRO A 101 -16.47 8.17 -21.58
N ASP A 102 -17.67 8.30 -21.03
CA ASP A 102 -18.09 7.50 -19.88
C ASP A 102 -18.42 6.07 -20.33
N PRO A 103 -17.67 5.05 -19.87
CA PRO A 103 -17.88 3.66 -20.29
C PRO A 103 -19.20 3.07 -19.77
N THR A 104 -19.86 3.70 -18.78
CA THR A 104 -21.20 3.30 -18.32
C THR A 104 -22.31 3.76 -19.26
N VAL A 105 -22.03 4.78 -20.08
CA VAL A 105 -22.97 5.35 -21.05
C VAL A 105 -22.69 4.84 -22.46
N VAL A 106 -21.42 4.65 -22.81
CA VAL A 106 -20.99 4.29 -24.16
C VAL A 106 -20.02 3.11 -24.12
N THR A 107 -20.38 2.02 -24.81
CA THR A 107 -19.43 0.96 -25.14
C THR A 107 -18.63 1.34 -26.38
N TRP A 108 -17.30 1.37 -26.27
CA TRP A 108 -16.40 1.75 -27.36
C TRP A 108 -15.07 1.02 -27.28
N ASN A 109 -14.60 0.57 -28.44
CA ASN A 109 -13.27 -0.01 -28.64
C ASN A 109 -12.47 0.95 -29.54
N PRO A 110 -11.58 1.79 -28.98
CA PRO A 110 -10.82 2.76 -29.77
C PRO A 110 -9.97 2.15 -30.88
N CYS A 111 -9.44 0.94 -30.69
CA CYS A 111 -8.63 0.27 -31.71
C CYS A 111 -9.46 -0.13 -32.94
N SER A 112 -10.67 -0.63 -32.72
CA SER A 112 -11.55 -1.12 -33.79
C SER A 112 -12.40 -0.01 -34.41
N GLU A 113 -12.70 1.04 -33.65
CA GLU A 113 -13.54 2.17 -34.05
C GLU A 113 -12.84 3.53 -33.85
N PRO A 114 -11.65 3.77 -34.45
CA PRO A 114 -10.83 4.94 -34.15
C PRO A 114 -11.45 6.28 -34.61
N ALA A 115 -12.35 6.25 -35.60
CA ALA A 115 -13.00 7.45 -36.13
C ALA A 115 -14.29 7.85 -35.38
N ARG A 116 -14.67 7.11 -34.31
CA ARG A 116 -15.93 7.34 -33.59
C ARG A 116 -15.91 8.63 -32.77
N PHE A 117 -14.75 8.95 -32.20
CA PHE A 117 -14.46 10.20 -31.51
C PHE A 117 -13.21 10.82 -32.16
N SER A 118 -13.13 12.14 -32.20
CA SER A 118 -11.94 12.83 -32.72
C SER A 118 -10.91 13.04 -31.63
N ASP A 119 -9.65 13.20 -32.02
CA ASP A 119 -8.54 13.59 -31.11
C ASP A 119 -8.33 12.58 -29.96
N THR A 120 -8.38 11.28 -30.29
CA THR A 120 -8.26 10.16 -29.35
C THR A 120 -7.08 9.24 -29.64
N GLU A 121 -5.96 9.77 -30.12
CA GLU A 121 -4.81 8.97 -30.54
C GLU A 121 -4.21 8.16 -29.39
N VAL A 122 -4.09 8.73 -28.18
CA VAL A 122 -3.57 8.02 -26.99
C VAL A 122 -4.52 6.89 -26.58
N LEU A 123 -5.83 7.16 -26.53
CA LEU A 123 -6.83 6.12 -26.25
C LEU A 123 -6.80 5.00 -27.29
N GLN A 124 -6.59 5.32 -28.57
CA GLN A 124 -6.44 4.33 -29.64
C GLN A 124 -5.20 3.47 -29.43
N HIS A 125 -4.04 4.08 -29.14
CA HIS A 125 -2.79 3.35 -28.89
C HIS A 125 -2.93 2.37 -27.71
N LEU A 126 -3.47 2.83 -26.58
CA LEU A 126 -3.67 2.00 -25.38
C LEU A 126 -4.66 0.85 -25.63
N SER A 127 -5.77 1.13 -26.32
CA SER A 127 -6.77 0.12 -26.72
C SER A 127 -6.15 -0.97 -27.62
N CYS A 128 -5.38 -0.57 -28.63
CA CYS A 128 -4.71 -1.51 -29.53
C CYS A 128 -3.66 -2.34 -28.81
N MET A 129 -2.92 -1.72 -27.88
CA MET A 129 -1.92 -2.40 -27.05
C MET A 129 -2.57 -3.50 -26.20
N ALA A 130 -3.71 -3.21 -25.55
CA ALA A 130 -4.48 -4.19 -24.79
C ALA A 130 -4.97 -5.34 -25.66
N GLN A 131 -5.59 -5.02 -26.81
CA GLN A 131 -6.14 -5.99 -27.76
C GLN A 131 -5.05 -6.91 -28.34
N LYS A 132 -3.94 -6.34 -28.80
CA LYS A 132 -2.83 -7.07 -29.42
C LYS A 132 -2.17 -8.06 -28.46
N ASN A 133 -2.06 -7.69 -27.19
CA ASN A 133 -1.41 -8.48 -26.16
C ASN A 133 -2.38 -9.34 -25.34
N ASN A 134 -3.69 -9.24 -25.60
CA ASN A 134 -4.74 -9.99 -24.92
C ASN A 134 -4.66 -9.90 -23.38
N LEU A 135 -4.44 -8.69 -22.87
CA LEU A 135 -4.38 -8.39 -21.43
C LEU A 135 -5.24 -7.17 -21.10
N TYR A 136 -5.69 -7.08 -19.84
CA TYR A 136 -6.27 -5.85 -19.34
C TYR A 136 -5.16 -4.82 -19.13
N LEU A 137 -5.36 -3.59 -19.61
CA LEU A 137 -4.37 -2.54 -19.54
C LEU A 137 -4.92 -1.37 -18.74
N VAL A 138 -4.17 -0.96 -17.71
CA VAL A 138 -4.46 0.21 -16.88
C VAL A 138 -3.38 1.25 -17.14
N ALA A 139 -3.81 2.46 -17.49
CA ALA A 139 -2.90 3.59 -17.71
C ALA A 139 -3.52 4.88 -17.17
N ASN A 140 -2.67 5.86 -16.91
CA ASN A 140 -3.05 7.20 -16.51
C ASN A 140 -2.77 8.20 -17.64
N MET A 141 -3.68 9.13 -17.86
CA MET A 141 -3.57 10.16 -18.89
C MET A 141 -4.27 11.47 -18.50
N ALA A 142 -3.96 12.53 -19.23
CA ALA A 142 -4.61 13.83 -19.07
C ALA A 142 -5.97 13.84 -19.81
N GLY A 143 -7.07 13.95 -19.07
CA GLY A 143 -8.44 13.87 -19.58
C GLY A 143 -9.13 15.23 -19.78
N LEU A 144 -9.96 15.35 -20.81
CA LEU A 144 -10.75 16.54 -21.13
C LEU A 144 -12.25 16.31 -20.87
N GLN A 145 -12.91 17.32 -20.31
CA GLN A 145 -14.37 17.46 -20.39
C GLN A 145 -14.75 18.90 -20.73
N VAL A 146 -15.28 19.12 -21.93
CA VAL A 146 -15.82 20.43 -22.32
C VAL A 146 -17.07 20.74 -21.49
N CYS A 147 -17.20 22.00 -21.07
CA CYS A 147 -18.35 22.50 -20.33
C CYS A 147 -18.78 23.88 -20.84
N ASP A 148 -20.02 24.27 -20.56
CA ASP A 148 -20.56 25.57 -20.93
C ASP A 148 -20.96 26.32 -19.65
N SER A 149 -20.32 27.45 -19.39
CA SER A 149 -20.54 28.29 -18.21
C SER A 149 -21.95 28.89 -18.12
N THR A 150 -22.75 28.83 -19.19
CA THR A 150 -24.17 29.20 -19.16
C THR A 150 -25.07 28.11 -18.59
N THR A 151 -24.58 26.88 -18.48
CA THR A 151 -25.33 25.71 -18.00
C THR A 151 -24.68 25.00 -16.82
N ASP A 152 -23.38 25.19 -16.61
CA ASP A 152 -22.62 24.66 -15.48
C ASP A 152 -21.89 25.81 -14.78
N ASP A 153 -22.42 26.24 -13.64
CA ASP A 153 -21.87 27.31 -12.81
C ASP A 153 -20.46 27.01 -12.28
N ARG A 154 -20.02 25.75 -12.32
CA ARG A 154 -18.68 25.31 -11.89
C ARG A 154 -17.69 25.19 -13.05
N CYS A 155 -18.14 25.39 -14.30
CA CYS A 155 -17.27 25.30 -15.46
C CYS A 155 -16.11 26.31 -15.37
N PRO A 156 -14.85 25.85 -15.47
CA PRO A 156 -13.70 26.74 -15.43
C PRO A 156 -13.78 27.84 -16.52
N PRO A 157 -13.16 29.02 -16.30
CA PRO A 157 -13.26 30.15 -17.23
C PRO A 157 -12.74 29.86 -18.66
N ASP A 158 -11.92 28.84 -18.83
CA ASP A 158 -11.39 28.37 -20.12
C ASP A 158 -12.29 27.33 -20.81
N GLY A 159 -13.51 27.13 -20.32
CA GLY A 159 -14.58 26.36 -20.98
C GLY A 159 -14.40 24.85 -20.91
N ARG A 160 -13.54 24.35 -20.02
CA ARG A 160 -13.27 22.92 -19.88
C ARG A 160 -12.80 22.55 -18.49
N TYR A 161 -13.16 21.36 -18.07
CA TYR A 161 -12.44 20.65 -17.01
C TYR A 161 -11.28 19.86 -17.61
N GLN A 162 -10.21 19.75 -16.85
CA GLN A 162 -9.01 18.96 -17.15
C GLN A 162 -8.75 18.04 -15.98
N PHE A 163 -8.64 16.74 -16.18
CA PHE A 163 -8.55 15.77 -15.09
C PHE A 163 -7.31 14.88 -15.22
N ASN A 164 -6.65 14.60 -14.11
CA ASN A 164 -5.82 13.41 -13.99
C ASN A 164 -6.75 12.18 -14.07
N THR A 165 -6.56 11.33 -15.08
CA THR A 165 -7.55 10.32 -15.46
C THR A 165 -6.92 8.94 -15.67
N ASP A 166 -7.32 7.98 -14.84
CA ASP A 166 -7.05 6.57 -15.09
C ASP A 166 -8.06 5.99 -16.08
N VAL A 167 -7.57 5.19 -17.02
CA VAL A 167 -8.36 4.47 -18.02
C VAL A 167 -8.02 2.99 -17.98
N VAL A 168 -9.03 2.15 -18.18
CA VAL A 168 -8.86 0.69 -18.23
C VAL A 168 -9.44 0.13 -19.51
N PHE A 169 -8.63 -0.65 -20.21
CA PHE A 169 -9.03 -1.40 -21.40
C PHE A 169 -9.10 -2.90 -21.09
N SER A 170 -10.17 -3.56 -21.51
CA SER A 170 -10.25 -5.03 -21.49
C SER A 170 -9.31 -5.65 -22.53
N SER A 171 -9.10 -6.96 -22.44
CA SER A 171 -8.20 -7.72 -23.31
C SER A 171 -8.58 -7.72 -24.81
N ASP A 172 -9.78 -7.26 -25.17
CA ASP A 172 -10.21 -7.05 -26.55
C ASP A 172 -10.00 -5.61 -27.04
N GLY A 173 -9.54 -4.70 -26.17
CA GLY A 173 -9.34 -3.27 -26.43
C GLY A 173 -10.52 -2.37 -26.07
N THR A 174 -11.61 -2.89 -25.49
CA THR A 174 -12.78 -2.08 -25.11
C THR A 174 -12.48 -1.24 -23.87
N LEU A 175 -12.87 0.05 -23.86
CA LEU A 175 -12.76 0.92 -22.67
C LEU A 175 -13.80 0.46 -21.63
N VAL A 176 -13.34 -0.01 -20.46
CA VAL A 176 -14.20 -0.58 -19.42
C VAL A 176 -14.24 0.25 -18.13
N ALA A 177 -13.30 1.18 -17.94
CA ALA A 177 -13.33 2.10 -16.81
C ALA A 177 -12.66 3.43 -17.14
N ARG A 178 -13.14 4.48 -16.48
CA ARG A 178 -12.52 5.81 -16.42
C ARG A 178 -12.68 6.30 -14.99
N TYR A 179 -11.59 6.67 -14.34
CA TYR A 179 -11.58 7.29 -13.02
C TYR A 179 -10.84 8.62 -13.10
N ARG A 180 -11.38 9.66 -12.46
CA ARG A 180 -10.73 10.97 -12.36
C ARG A 180 -10.27 11.17 -10.92
N LYS A 181 -8.97 11.47 -10.75
CA LYS A 181 -8.34 11.58 -9.44
C LYS A 181 -9.05 12.61 -8.57
N GLN A 182 -9.44 12.19 -7.37
CA GLN A 182 -10.18 13.02 -6.42
C GLN A 182 -9.24 13.93 -5.62
N ASN A 183 -8.14 13.39 -5.10
CA ASN A 183 -7.24 14.09 -4.19
C ASN A 183 -5.96 14.51 -4.91
N LEU A 184 -5.94 15.75 -5.41
CA LEU A 184 -4.81 16.29 -6.17
C LEU A 184 -3.58 16.59 -5.29
N TYR A 185 -2.38 16.46 -5.85
CA TYR A 185 -1.11 16.71 -5.18
C TYR A 185 -0.15 17.53 -6.06
N PHE A 186 -0.10 18.86 -5.86
CA PHE A 186 0.65 19.83 -6.69
C PHE A 186 0.27 19.85 -8.19
N GLU A 187 -0.93 19.42 -8.53
CA GLU A 187 -1.40 19.27 -9.91
C GLU A 187 -2.15 20.51 -10.42
N ALA A 188 -1.45 21.65 -10.53
CA ALA A 188 -2.07 22.93 -10.93
C ALA A 188 -2.73 22.95 -12.32
N ALA A 189 -2.46 21.94 -13.16
CA ALA A 189 -3.07 21.76 -14.47
C ALA A 189 -4.48 21.13 -14.40
N PHE A 190 -4.80 20.42 -13.32
CA PHE A 190 -5.99 19.59 -13.20
C PHE A 190 -7.01 20.16 -12.22
N ASP A 191 -8.27 19.82 -12.46
CA ASP A 191 -9.43 20.13 -11.64
C ASP A 191 -9.78 18.90 -10.79
N THR A 192 -10.27 19.13 -9.57
CA THR A 192 -10.92 18.07 -8.79
C THR A 192 -12.31 17.80 -9.36
N PRO A 193 -12.71 16.52 -9.54
CA PRO A 193 -14.05 16.17 -10.00
C PRO A 193 -15.15 16.84 -9.15
N PRO A 194 -16.17 17.44 -9.79
CA PRO A 194 -17.26 18.11 -9.07
C PRO A 194 -18.15 17.16 -8.26
N GLN A 195 -18.07 15.86 -8.55
CA GLN A 195 -18.73 14.78 -7.83
C GLN A 195 -17.71 13.66 -7.66
N MET A 196 -17.70 13.06 -6.48
CA MET A 196 -16.82 11.94 -6.18
C MET A 196 -17.24 10.70 -7.00
N GLU A 197 -16.26 10.09 -7.67
CA GLU A 197 -16.46 8.91 -8.52
C GLU A 197 -15.92 7.64 -7.81
N LEU A 198 -16.79 6.70 -7.42
CA LEU A 198 -16.38 5.35 -6.98
C LEU A 198 -16.36 4.41 -8.19
N VAL A 199 -15.18 4.21 -8.78
CA VAL A 199 -15.06 3.46 -10.02
C VAL A 199 -14.58 2.04 -9.76
N VAL A 200 -15.34 1.08 -10.29
CA VAL A 200 -15.01 -0.35 -10.26
C VAL A 200 -15.18 -0.95 -11.65
N PHE A 201 -14.34 -1.93 -11.99
CA PHE A 201 -14.50 -2.74 -13.21
C PHE A 201 -14.38 -4.22 -12.88
N SER A 202 -14.98 -5.06 -13.72
CA SER A 202 -14.99 -6.52 -13.52
C SER A 202 -14.10 -7.20 -14.55
N THR A 203 -13.38 -8.24 -14.11
CA THR A 203 -12.58 -9.10 -14.99
C THR A 203 -13.09 -10.54 -14.92
N PRO A 204 -12.91 -11.33 -16.00
CA PRO A 204 -13.32 -12.73 -16.01
C PRO A 204 -12.43 -13.63 -15.13
N PHE A 205 -11.24 -13.17 -14.74
CA PHE A 205 -10.23 -13.97 -14.05
C PHE A 205 -10.10 -13.67 -12.55
N ALA A 206 -10.47 -12.47 -12.10
CA ALA A 206 -10.27 -12.06 -10.72
C ALA A 206 -11.44 -11.27 -10.13
N GLY A 207 -12.56 -11.10 -10.83
CA GLY A 207 -13.72 -10.40 -10.27
C GLY A 207 -13.53 -8.88 -10.29
N ARG A 208 -13.94 -8.18 -9.23
CA ARG A 208 -13.96 -6.71 -9.24
C ARG A 208 -12.64 -6.10 -8.78
N PHE A 209 -12.22 -5.05 -9.50
CA PHE A 209 -11.15 -4.15 -9.12
C PHE A 209 -11.71 -2.75 -8.88
N GLY A 210 -11.21 -2.08 -7.84
CA GLY A 210 -11.36 -0.64 -7.67
C GLY A 210 -10.16 0.10 -8.25
N ILE A 211 -10.35 1.38 -8.55
CA ILE A 211 -9.32 2.27 -9.09
C ILE A 211 -9.09 3.40 -8.10
N LEU A 212 -7.82 3.70 -7.81
CA LEU A 212 -7.40 4.89 -7.09
C LEU A 212 -6.06 5.38 -7.65
N THR A 213 -5.76 6.66 -7.50
CA THR A 213 -4.52 7.24 -8.05
C THR A 213 -3.72 7.93 -6.95
N CYS A 214 -2.49 7.48 -6.73
CA CYS A 214 -1.50 8.15 -5.88
C CYS A 214 -2.06 8.65 -4.52
N PHE A 215 -2.08 9.97 -4.34
CA PHE A 215 -2.45 10.63 -3.08
C PHE A 215 -3.83 10.22 -2.52
N ASP A 216 -4.73 9.70 -3.34
CA ASP A 216 -6.02 9.13 -2.94
C ASP A 216 -5.89 8.11 -1.79
N ILE A 217 -4.81 7.32 -1.74
CA ILE A 217 -4.63 6.27 -0.72
C ILE A 217 -4.66 6.80 0.73
N LEU A 218 -4.40 8.10 0.93
CA LEU A 218 -4.39 8.75 2.25
C LEU A 218 -5.77 9.28 2.70
N PHE A 219 -6.80 9.20 1.86
CA PHE A 219 -8.12 9.81 2.10
C PHE A 219 -9.23 8.77 2.19
N ARG A 220 -10.36 9.15 2.78
CA ARG A 220 -11.54 8.27 2.87
C ARG A 220 -12.13 8.03 1.48
N GLU A 221 -12.36 9.09 0.73
CA GLU A 221 -12.84 9.02 -0.64
C GLU A 221 -11.68 9.12 -1.65
N PRO A 222 -11.57 8.21 -2.62
CA PRO A 222 -12.41 7.02 -2.81
C PRO A 222 -11.98 5.80 -1.99
N THR A 223 -10.78 5.80 -1.41
CA THR A 223 -10.06 4.60 -0.96
C THR A 223 -10.81 3.72 0.04
N ILE A 224 -11.26 4.29 1.16
CA ILE A 224 -12.00 3.54 2.19
C ILE A 224 -13.41 3.19 1.70
N ALA A 225 -14.06 4.09 0.96
CA ALA A 225 -15.37 3.84 0.38
C ALA A 225 -15.37 2.66 -0.61
N LEU A 226 -14.33 2.49 -1.42
CA LEU A 226 -14.16 1.33 -2.29
C LEU A 226 -14.09 0.03 -1.47
N VAL A 227 -13.30 0.02 -0.39
CA VAL A 227 -13.06 -1.17 0.43
C VAL A 227 -14.28 -1.54 1.28
N GLU A 228 -14.85 -0.58 2.00
CA GLU A 228 -15.92 -0.83 2.97
C GLU A 228 -17.31 -0.74 2.35
N ASP A 229 -17.60 0.33 1.60
CA ASP A 229 -18.96 0.58 1.08
C ASP A 229 -19.25 -0.31 -0.15
N LEU A 230 -18.25 -0.56 -1.02
CA LEU A 230 -18.41 -1.41 -2.20
C LEU A 230 -17.86 -2.84 -2.05
N GLY A 231 -17.14 -3.13 -0.96
CA GLY A 231 -16.57 -4.45 -0.70
C GLY A 231 -15.46 -4.85 -1.67
N VAL A 232 -14.74 -3.89 -2.25
CA VAL A 232 -13.62 -4.14 -3.15
C VAL A 232 -12.45 -4.74 -2.36
N ARG A 233 -11.78 -5.75 -2.94
CA ARG A 233 -10.62 -6.42 -2.32
C ARG A 233 -9.38 -6.42 -3.21
N GLN A 234 -9.44 -5.78 -4.36
CA GLN A 234 -8.34 -5.68 -5.31
C GLN A 234 -8.36 -4.29 -5.93
N LEU A 235 -7.20 -3.65 -5.98
CA LEU A 235 -7.06 -2.26 -6.39
C LEU A 235 -5.96 -2.16 -7.44
N VAL A 236 -6.22 -1.40 -8.50
CA VAL A 236 -5.18 -0.93 -9.42
C VAL A 236 -4.80 0.48 -9.01
N TYR A 237 -3.50 0.75 -8.95
CA TYR A 237 -2.96 1.96 -8.35
C TYR A 237 -1.81 2.54 -9.16
N PRO A 238 -2.12 3.29 -10.24
CA PRO A 238 -1.16 4.19 -10.88
C PRO A 238 -0.71 5.26 -9.88
N THR A 239 0.59 5.50 -9.78
CA THR A 239 1.12 6.51 -8.85
C THR A 239 2.39 7.18 -9.36
N ALA A 240 2.61 8.43 -8.98
CA ALA A 240 3.88 9.15 -9.11
C ALA A 240 4.32 9.60 -7.71
N TRP A 241 4.62 8.63 -6.85
CA TRP A 241 4.84 8.82 -5.42
C TRP A 241 6.27 9.24 -5.12
N MET A 242 6.43 10.35 -4.41
CA MET A 242 7.71 10.78 -3.84
C MET A 242 7.88 10.18 -2.45
N ASN A 243 8.94 9.39 -2.27
CA ASN A 243 9.24 8.77 -0.99
C ASN A 243 9.50 9.83 0.08
N GLN A 244 8.90 9.63 1.26
CA GLN A 244 9.10 10.47 2.42
C GLN A 244 9.31 9.57 3.64
N LEU A 245 10.57 9.35 3.98
CA LEU A 245 10.93 8.49 5.10
C LEU A 245 10.81 9.24 6.43
N PRO A 246 10.55 8.54 7.55
CA PRO A 246 10.45 7.09 7.68
C PRO A 246 9.02 6.55 7.62
N LEU A 247 7.99 7.34 7.30
CA LEU A 247 6.59 6.91 7.46
C LEU A 247 5.82 6.67 6.16
N LEU A 248 6.21 7.33 5.07
CA LEU A 248 5.45 7.40 3.83
C LEU A 248 6.32 7.11 2.60
N ALA A 249 7.22 6.14 2.69
CA ALA A 249 7.78 5.56 1.48
C ALA A 249 6.72 4.74 0.73
N ALA A 250 6.76 4.75 -0.60
CA ALA A 250 5.78 4.14 -1.50
C ALA A 250 5.50 2.68 -1.12
N VAL A 251 6.52 1.83 -1.25
CA VAL A 251 6.41 0.38 -0.97
C VAL A 251 6.01 0.11 0.48
N GLN A 252 6.45 0.94 1.42
CA GLN A 252 6.15 0.82 2.84
C GLN A 252 4.66 1.06 3.11
N PHE A 253 4.14 2.22 2.69
CA PHE A 253 2.78 2.61 3.00
C PHE A 253 1.76 1.78 2.22
N GLN A 254 2.04 1.50 0.95
CA GLN A 254 1.17 0.66 0.10
C GLN A 254 1.08 -0.78 0.65
N ARG A 255 2.19 -1.35 1.14
CA ARG A 255 2.16 -2.65 1.81
C ARG A 255 1.36 -2.63 3.11
N SER A 256 1.57 -1.59 3.93
CA SER A 256 0.85 -1.37 5.18
C SER A 256 -0.66 -1.28 4.95
N PHE A 257 -1.09 -0.53 3.93
CA PHE A 257 -2.49 -0.44 3.52
C PHE A 257 -3.04 -1.80 3.07
N SER A 258 -2.32 -2.53 2.21
CA SER A 258 -2.73 -3.86 1.74
C SER A 258 -2.95 -4.84 2.89
N TYR A 259 -2.04 -4.85 3.88
CA TYR A 259 -2.15 -5.67 5.09
C TYR A 259 -3.37 -5.27 5.92
N ALA A 260 -3.49 -3.98 6.25
CA ALA A 260 -4.53 -3.47 7.15
C ALA A 260 -5.94 -3.63 6.55
N ALA A 261 -6.13 -3.24 5.29
CA ALA A 261 -7.41 -3.28 4.60
C ALA A 261 -7.78 -4.69 4.07
N ALA A 262 -6.84 -5.65 4.17
CA ALA A 262 -6.98 -7.00 3.61
C ALA A 262 -7.32 -7.00 2.10
N VAL A 263 -6.57 -6.20 1.34
CA VAL A 263 -6.76 -6.04 -0.11
C VAL A 263 -5.48 -6.32 -0.89
N THR A 264 -5.62 -6.67 -2.16
CA THR A 264 -4.52 -6.64 -3.13
C THR A 264 -4.37 -5.23 -3.70
N ILE A 265 -3.14 -4.74 -3.86
CA ILE A 265 -2.81 -3.50 -4.57
C ILE A 265 -1.81 -3.81 -5.67
N LEU A 266 -2.14 -3.43 -6.90
CA LEU A 266 -1.23 -3.43 -8.05
C LEU A 266 -0.70 -2.00 -8.25
N ALA A 267 0.45 -1.70 -7.63
CA ALA A 267 1.02 -0.36 -7.59
C ALA A 267 2.13 -0.19 -8.64
N ALA A 268 1.93 0.75 -9.56
CA ALA A 268 2.92 1.10 -10.59
C ALA A 268 3.36 2.55 -10.38
N ASN A 269 4.65 2.75 -10.10
CA ASN A 269 5.22 4.05 -9.78
C ASN A 269 6.11 4.60 -10.90
N VAL A 270 6.27 5.92 -10.93
CA VAL A 270 7.31 6.57 -11.73
C VAL A 270 8.68 6.28 -11.12
N ARG A 271 9.67 6.06 -11.99
CA ARG A 271 11.09 6.11 -11.66
C ARG A 271 11.65 7.49 -12.01
N ALA A 272 11.99 8.25 -10.98
CA ALA A 272 12.71 9.52 -11.09
C ALA A 272 13.55 9.74 -9.82
N ALA A 273 14.84 9.39 -9.86
CA ALA A 273 15.70 9.47 -8.68
C ALA A 273 15.83 10.89 -8.13
N SER A 274 15.88 11.88 -9.01
CA SER A 274 15.98 13.30 -8.65
C SER A 274 14.76 13.84 -7.89
N LEU A 275 13.63 13.14 -7.94
CA LEU A 275 12.39 13.49 -7.24
C LEU A 275 12.08 12.51 -6.10
N GLY A 276 12.97 11.56 -5.81
CA GLY A 276 12.71 10.52 -4.82
C GLY A 276 11.56 9.58 -5.22
N MET A 277 11.28 9.44 -6.53
CA MET A 277 10.25 8.54 -7.04
C MET A 277 10.89 7.20 -7.45
N THR A 278 10.53 6.16 -6.70
CA THR A 278 10.74 4.74 -6.98
C THR A 278 9.91 3.97 -5.96
N GLY A 279 9.51 2.75 -6.29
CA GLY A 279 8.76 1.91 -5.40
C GLY A 279 7.46 1.46 -6.03
N SER A 280 7.57 0.38 -6.80
CA SER A 280 6.43 -0.31 -7.42
C SER A 280 6.28 -1.70 -6.81
N GLY A 281 5.07 -2.24 -6.80
CA GLY A 281 4.87 -3.57 -6.25
C GLY A 281 3.48 -4.15 -6.41
N ILE A 282 3.44 -5.46 -6.21
CA ILE A 282 2.22 -6.26 -6.14
C ILE A 282 2.10 -6.68 -4.68
N PHE A 283 1.17 -6.04 -3.97
CA PHE A 283 0.98 -6.23 -2.54
C PHE A 283 -0.29 -7.01 -2.30
N THR A 284 -0.19 -8.13 -1.60
CA THR A 284 -1.32 -8.86 -1.04
C THR A 284 -1.24 -8.75 0.49
N PRO A 285 -2.29 -9.14 1.23
CA PRO A 285 -2.23 -9.08 2.69
C PRO A 285 -1.06 -9.90 3.27
N TRP A 286 -0.59 -10.94 2.59
CA TRP A 286 0.38 -11.90 3.12
C TRP A 286 1.74 -11.87 2.44
N HIS A 287 1.76 -11.60 1.13
CA HIS A 287 2.95 -11.63 0.30
C HIS A 287 3.08 -10.34 -0.50
N GLU A 288 4.31 -10.01 -0.84
CA GLU A 288 4.65 -8.91 -1.71
C GLU A 288 5.73 -9.31 -2.70
N VAL A 289 5.69 -8.68 -3.86
CA VAL A 289 6.83 -8.58 -4.77
C VAL A 289 6.95 -7.11 -5.11
N HIS A 290 8.11 -6.52 -4.85
CA HIS A 290 8.35 -5.09 -5.07
C HIS A 290 9.72 -4.84 -5.66
N GLN A 291 9.84 -3.66 -6.25
CA GLN A 291 11.09 -3.07 -6.70
C GLN A 291 11.26 -1.74 -6.00
N HIS A 292 12.48 -1.50 -5.50
CA HIS A 292 12.93 -0.20 -5.02
C HIS A 292 14.40 -0.08 -5.41
N ASP A 293 14.70 0.80 -6.37
CA ASP A 293 16.06 1.07 -6.80
C ASP A 293 16.31 2.57 -6.76
N VAL A 294 17.30 2.98 -5.96
CA VAL A 294 17.73 4.38 -5.86
C VAL A 294 19.00 4.66 -6.66
N VAL A 295 19.64 3.63 -7.20
CA VAL A 295 20.95 3.70 -7.87
C VAL A 295 20.79 3.75 -9.38
N GLU A 296 20.02 2.83 -9.97
CA GLU A 296 19.85 2.78 -11.42
C GLU A 296 18.59 3.54 -11.86
N GLU A 297 18.71 4.36 -12.92
CA GLU A 297 17.58 5.06 -13.54
C GLU A 297 16.97 4.19 -14.65
N THR A 298 16.54 2.99 -14.29
CA THR A 298 16.00 1.99 -15.22
C THR A 298 14.55 1.66 -14.86
N GLY A 299 13.74 1.40 -15.89
CA GLY A 299 12.37 0.93 -15.69
C GLY A 299 12.35 -0.56 -15.33
N TRP A 300 11.34 -1.00 -14.60
CA TRP A 300 11.27 -2.37 -14.09
C TRP A 300 9.88 -2.98 -14.24
N LEU A 301 9.81 -4.14 -14.89
CA LEU A 301 8.58 -4.92 -15.02
C LEU A 301 8.53 -6.01 -13.95
N LEU A 302 7.55 -5.91 -13.06
CA LEU A 302 7.25 -6.97 -12.09
C LEU A 302 6.08 -7.80 -12.60
N VAL A 303 6.23 -9.12 -12.57
CA VAL A 303 5.17 -10.09 -12.91
C VAL A 303 5.07 -11.11 -11.79
N SER A 304 3.86 -11.36 -11.28
CA SER A 304 3.64 -12.30 -10.18
C SER A 304 2.28 -12.98 -10.25
N HIS A 305 2.20 -14.18 -9.64
CA HIS A 305 0.94 -14.85 -9.37
C HIS A 305 0.26 -14.20 -8.16
N VAL A 306 -1.01 -13.88 -8.30
CA VAL A 306 -1.78 -13.14 -7.31
C VAL A 306 -3.05 -13.92 -6.95
N PRO A 307 -3.34 -14.15 -5.66
CA PRO A 307 -4.59 -14.77 -5.23
C PRO A 307 -5.77 -13.84 -5.48
N VAL A 308 -6.88 -14.40 -5.96
CA VAL A 308 -8.15 -13.69 -6.12
C VAL A 308 -8.79 -13.52 -4.75
N LEU A 309 -9.03 -12.27 -4.36
CA LEU A 309 -9.66 -11.91 -3.08
C LEU A 309 -11.13 -11.49 -3.22
N ASP A 310 -11.69 -11.50 -4.44
CA ASP A 310 -13.08 -11.12 -4.68
C ASP A 310 -14.06 -12.05 -3.91
N PRO A 311 -14.95 -11.51 -3.06
CA PRO A 311 -15.85 -12.31 -2.23
C PRO A 311 -16.78 -13.24 -3.03
N VAL A 312 -17.22 -12.84 -4.22
CA VAL A 312 -18.11 -13.65 -5.06
C VAL A 312 -17.35 -14.84 -5.62
N MET A 313 -16.12 -14.62 -6.07
CA MET A 313 -15.25 -15.68 -6.60
C MET A 313 -14.73 -16.63 -5.52
N THR A 314 -14.58 -16.14 -4.28
CA THR A 314 -14.06 -16.93 -3.15
C THR A 314 -15.16 -17.53 -2.25
N ALA A 315 -16.44 -17.31 -2.54
CA ALA A 315 -17.57 -17.70 -1.69
C ALA A 315 -17.59 -19.20 -1.31
N ARG A 316 -17.13 -20.09 -2.20
CA ARG A 316 -17.03 -21.54 -1.90
C ARG A 316 -15.88 -21.84 -0.93
N VAL A 317 -14.73 -21.18 -1.11
CA VAL A 317 -13.53 -21.37 -0.29
C VAL A 317 -13.71 -20.73 1.09
N SER A 318 -14.30 -19.54 1.18
CA SER A 318 -14.56 -18.86 2.46
C SER A 318 -15.50 -19.68 3.35
N ARG A 319 -16.55 -20.29 2.78
CA ARG A 319 -17.46 -21.20 3.51
C ARG A 319 -16.79 -22.47 4.03
N SER A 320 -15.82 -23.02 3.30
CA SER A 320 -15.12 -24.25 3.70
C SER A 320 -13.95 -24.01 4.65
N THR A 321 -13.34 -22.82 4.61
CA THR A 321 -12.12 -22.49 5.39
C THR A 321 -12.38 -21.57 6.58
N GLY A 322 -13.54 -20.91 6.65
CA GLY A 322 -13.83 -19.91 7.68
C GLY A 322 -13.01 -18.62 7.54
N LEU A 323 -12.39 -18.38 6.37
CA LEU A 323 -11.68 -17.13 6.07
C LEU A 323 -12.70 -15.97 6.01
N ALA A 324 -12.83 -15.22 7.09
CA ALA A 324 -13.45 -13.90 7.12
C ALA A 324 -12.36 -12.89 7.49
N TRP A 325 -11.73 -12.29 6.48
CA TRP A 325 -10.77 -11.22 6.69
C TRP A 325 -11.55 -9.92 6.81
N LEU A 326 -11.60 -9.40 8.04
CA LEU A 326 -12.22 -8.13 8.33
C LEU A 326 -11.16 -7.03 8.13
N PRO A 327 -11.39 -6.06 7.22
CA PRO A 327 -10.52 -4.90 7.12
C PRO A 327 -10.32 -4.26 8.50
N PHE A 328 -9.09 -3.85 8.79
CA PHE A 328 -8.73 -3.09 9.98
C PHE A 328 -8.93 -3.81 11.33
N SER A 329 -9.14 -5.13 11.34
CA SER A 329 -9.27 -5.91 12.59
C SER A 329 -7.95 -6.40 13.18
N GLY A 330 -6.85 -6.31 12.42
CA GLY A 330 -5.60 -7.00 12.69
C GLY A 330 -5.64 -8.49 12.31
N HIS A 331 -4.46 -9.10 12.20
CA HIS A 331 -4.27 -10.48 11.76
C HIS A 331 -3.28 -11.21 12.67
N ARG A 332 -3.60 -12.46 13.04
CA ARG A 332 -2.57 -13.41 13.51
C ARG A 332 -1.90 -14.02 12.28
N LYS A 333 -0.57 -13.95 12.18
CA LYS A 333 0.18 -14.80 11.25
C LYS A 333 -0.13 -16.23 11.64
N ARG A 334 -0.94 -16.90 10.82
CA ARG A 334 -1.28 -18.30 11.01
C ARG A 334 0.05 -19.06 10.97
N GLU A 335 0.42 -19.77 12.04
CA GLU A 335 1.54 -20.73 11.98
C GLU A 335 1.34 -21.55 10.71
N ALA A 336 2.36 -21.60 9.85
CA ALA A 336 2.43 -22.50 8.72
C ALA A 336 2.47 -23.96 9.22
N ARG A 337 1.38 -24.45 9.80
CA ARG A 337 1.12 -25.88 9.96
C ARG A 337 0.34 -26.36 8.76
N MET A 338 0.96 -26.23 7.59
CA MET A 338 0.55 -26.99 6.41
C MET A 338 1.57 -27.08 5.27
N ASP A 339 2.80 -26.60 5.44
CA ASP A 339 3.85 -26.75 4.41
C ASP A 339 5.10 -27.56 4.86
N GLU A 340 5.10 -28.14 6.06
CA GLU A 340 6.18 -29.04 6.49
C GLU A 340 5.64 -30.43 6.86
N ALA A 341 5.38 -31.24 5.83
CA ALA A 341 5.27 -32.68 5.94
C ALA A 341 6.27 -33.41 5.03
N ILE A 342 7.47 -32.85 4.84
CA ILE A 342 8.65 -33.57 4.31
C ILE A 342 9.90 -33.06 5.04
N GLU A 343 10.06 -33.44 6.31
CA GLU A 343 11.33 -33.88 6.92
C GLU A 343 11.12 -34.04 8.43
N ALA A 344 10.49 -35.15 8.78
CA ALA A 344 10.54 -35.65 10.14
C ALA A 344 11.97 -36.14 10.43
N GLN A 345 12.72 -35.40 11.25
CA GLN A 345 13.47 -35.95 12.39
C GLN A 345 14.10 -34.85 13.30
N GLY A 346 13.32 -34.41 14.30
CA GLY A 346 13.78 -34.30 15.70
C GLY A 346 14.33 -32.98 16.25
N ARG A 347 13.49 -32.19 16.95
CA ARG A 347 13.64 -31.65 18.35
C ARG A 347 12.62 -30.53 18.66
N PRO A 348 12.38 -30.18 19.95
CA PRO A 348 11.03 -29.97 20.46
C PRO A 348 10.46 -28.55 20.31
N LYS A 349 9.13 -28.51 20.18
CA LYS A 349 8.25 -27.35 20.13
C LYS A 349 8.17 -26.67 21.51
N GLY A 350 8.28 -25.34 21.54
CA GLY A 350 7.93 -24.48 22.67
C GLY A 350 7.11 -23.29 22.17
N GLY A 351 5.79 -23.47 22.04
CA GLY A 351 4.83 -22.38 21.87
C GLY A 351 4.26 -21.99 23.23
N TRP A 352 4.09 -20.69 23.46
CA TRP A 352 3.52 -20.16 24.69
C TRP A 352 2.02 -20.49 24.76
N HIS A 353 1.65 -21.42 25.64
CA HIS A 353 0.28 -21.62 26.09
C HIS A 353 0.17 -21.11 27.53
N LEU A 354 -0.63 -20.06 27.73
CA LEU A 354 -1.15 -19.71 29.05
C LEU A 354 -2.34 -20.62 29.35
N GLU A 355 -2.12 -21.65 30.16
CA GLU A 355 -3.20 -22.40 30.79
C GLU A 355 -3.87 -21.55 31.87
N ALA A 356 -5.18 -21.35 31.71
CA ALA A 356 -6.04 -20.84 32.75
C ALA A 356 -6.20 -21.90 33.86
N GLN A 357 -5.78 -21.58 35.09
CA GLN A 357 -6.21 -22.29 36.29
C GLN A 357 -6.76 -21.32 37.32
N SER A 358 -8.05 -21.50 37.59
CA SER A 358 -8.85 -20.84 38.63
C SER A 358 -8.67 -21.52 40.00
N LYS A 359 -8.35 -20.75 41.06
CA LYS A 359 -8.87 -20.81 42.46
C LYS A 359 -7.91 -20.12 43.48
N PRO A 360 -8.34 -19.74 44.71
CA PRO A 360 -9.04 -18.50 45.03
C PRO A 360 -8.26 -17.57 45.99
N ARG A 361 -8.74 -16.33 46.12
CA ARG A 361 -8.44 -15.29 47.11
C ARG A 361 -7.78 -15.78 48.42
N SER A 362 -6.58 -15.27 48.68
CA SER A 362 -6.17 -14.84 50.02
C SER A 362 -5.54 -13.44 49.91
N THR A 363 -5.96 -12.61 50.84
CA THR A 363 -5.62 -11.20 51.06
C THR A 363 -4.16 -11.00 51.44
N GLU A 364 -3.48 -10.14 50.69
CA GLU A 364 -2.34 -9.25 51.05
C GLU A 364 -1.40 -9.13 49.85
N SER A 365 -1.75 -8.23 48.92
CA SER A 365 -0.78 -7.63 48.02
C SER A 365 -0.45 -6.26 48.59
N GLN A 366 0.83 -6.07 48.87
CA GLN A 366 1.44 -4.96 49.57
C GLN A 366 1.44 -3.71 48.69
N TYR A 367 0.28 -3.07 48.56
CA TYR A 367 0.17 -1.71 48.04
C TYR A 367 0.52 -0.72 49.14
N CYS A 368 1.53 0.11 48.92
CA CYS A 368 1.82 1.25 49.79
C CYS A 368 0.74 2.32 49.57
N LEU A 369 0.07 2.72 50.66
CA LEU A 369 -0.91 3.80 50.68
C LEU A 369 -0.20 5.16 50.87
N PRO A 370 -0.76 6.26 50.36
CA PRO A 370 -0.14 7.59 50.41
C PRO A 370 -0.31 8.22 51.80
N ALA A 371 0.41 7.73 52.81
CA ALA A 371 0.55 8.39 54.12
C ALA A 371 1.68 7.82 55.03
N SER A 372 2.61 6.99 54.55
CA SER A 372 3.71 6.47 55.37
C SER A 372 5.06 7.05 54.95
N ASP A 373 5.73 7.74 55.87
CA ASP A 373 7.08 8.33 55.73
C ASP A 373 8.24 7.30 55.57
N GLU A 374 7.93 6.06 55.18
CA GLU A 374 8.91 4.98 54.94
C GLU A 374 9.02 4.56 53.46
N CYS A 375 8.50 5.37 52.53
CA CYS A 375 8.76 5.23 51.09
C CYS A 375 9.66 6.37 50.56
N ASN A 376 10.74 6.69 51.28
CA ASN A 376 11.77 7.58 50.75
C ASN A 376 12.53 6.90 49.60
N VAL A 377 12.19 7.36 48.40
CA VAL A 377 12.94 7.39 47.13
C VAL A 377 14.42 7.01 47.25
N GLY A 378 14.80 5.90 46.61
CA GLY A 378 16.21 5.61 46.30
C GLY A 378 16.71 6.46 45.13
N PRO A 379 17.99 6.88 45.10
CA PRO A 379 18.51 7.73 44.04
C PRO A 379 18.79 6.87 42.79
N GLY A 380 18.06 7.08 41.70
CA GLY A 380 18.39 6.44 40.41
C GLY A 380 17.26 6.24 39.40
N TYR A 381 16.01 6.57 39.70
CA TYR A 381 14.99 6.71 38.64
C TYR A 381 15.17 8.08 37.99
N GLU A 382 16.04 8.17 36.99
CA GLU A 382 16.00 9.29 36.06
C GLU A 382 14.69 9.19 35.26
N GLU A 383 13.88 10.25 35.27
CA GLU A 383 12.70 10.32 34.41
C GLU A 383 13.14 10.07 32.95
N PRO A 384 12.34 9.33 32.16
CA PRO A 384 12.67 9.09 30.76
C PRO A 384 12.86 10.43 30.06
N ILE A 385 13.99 10.58 29.35
CA ILE A 385 14.30 11.80 28.63
C ILE A 385 13.27 11.96 27.51
N VAL A 386 12.29 12.83 27.70
CA VAL A 386 11.33 13.22 26.66
C VAL A 386 11.94 14.35 25.83
N PHE A 387 11.88 14.23 24.51
CA PHE A 387 12.31 15.27 23.58
C PHE A 387 11.34 15.39 22.41
N HIS A 388 11.50 16.46 21.63
CA HIS A 388 10.70 16.69 20.44
C HIS A 388 11.59 16.71 19.20
N SER A 389 11.10 16.17 18.09
CA SER A 389 11.80 16.19 16.81
C SER A 389 10.80 16.15 15.66
N ILE A 390 11.20 16.75 14.54
CA ILE A 390 10.38 16.80 13.34
C ILE A 390 10.51 15.48 12.58
N MET A 391 9.38 14.85 12.30
CA MET A 391 9.29 13.68 11.42
C MET A 391 8.13 13.92 10.47
N MET A 392 8.38 13.84 9.15
CA MET A 392 7.36 14.16 8.14
C MET A 392 6.73 15.55 8.34
N TYR A 393 7.54 16.55 8.70
CA TYR A 393 7.09 17.92 9.00
C TYR A 393 6.22 18.09 10.26
N ASP A 394 5.88 17.01 10.95
CA ASP A 394 5.10 17.03 12.18
C ASP A 394 6.02 16.94 13.41
N ASN A 395 5.64 17.62 14.49
CA ASN A 395 6.44 17.69 15.71
C ASN A 395 6.06 16.54 16.66
N PHE A 396 6.81 15.45 16.63
CA PHE A 396 6.57 14.28 17.46
C PHE A 396 7.12 14.48 18.88
N THR A 397 6.45 13.87 19.87
CA THR A 397 7.00 13.68 21.22
C THR A 397 7.67 12.30 21.27
N LEU A 398 8.94 12.26 21.65
CA LEU A 398 9.78 11.06 21.59
C LEU A 398 10.50 10.73 22.90
N VAL A 399 10.78 9.45 23.09
CA VAL A 399 11.60 8.89 24.19
C VAL A 399 12.66 7.94 23.59
N PRO A 400 13.95 8.10 23.94
CA PRO A 400 15.02 7.27 23.38
C PRO A 400 15.09 5.89 24.05
N LEU A 401 15.53 4.87 23.31
CA LEU A 401 15.77 3.54 23.85
C LEU A 401 17.09 3.49 24.64
N GLN A 402 17.05 3.21 25.95
CA GLN A 402 18.23 3.30 26.84
C GLN A 402 18.94 1.97 27.19
N GLY A 403 18.36 0.79 26.92
CA GLY A 403 18.95 -0.52 27.27
C GLY A 403 18.88 -1.57 26.17
N MET A 404 19.45 -2.76 26.35
CA MET A 404 19.32 -3.88 25.37
C MET A 404 17.86 -4.33 25.20
N GLU A 405 17.08 -4.19 26.25
CA GLU A 405 15.65 -4.45 26.32
C GLU A 405 15.01 -3.40 27.22
N GLY A 406 13.70 -3.22 27.10
CA GLY A 406 12.99 -2.28 27.96
C GLY A 406 11.53 -2.08 27.55
N ASN A 407 10.84 -1.36 28.42
CA ASN A 407 9.46 -0.92 28.23
C ASN A 407 9.43 0.60 28.26
N LEU A 408 8.80 1.19 27.24
CA LEU A 408 8.68 2.64 27.11
C LEU A 408 7.22 3.02 26.93
N THR A 409 6.89 4.23 27.37
CA THR A 409 5.61 4.85 27.10
C THR A 409 5.87 6.32 26.77
N VAL A 410 5.20 6.81 25.74
CA VAL A 410 5.19 8.22 25.36
C VAL A 410 3.78 8.59 24.95
N CYS A 411 3.34 9.78 25.32
CA CYS A 411 2.03 10.27 24.94
C CYS A 411 2.15 11.65 24.28
N ASP A 412 1.26 11.90 23.32
CA ASP A 412 1.00 13.20 22.74
C ASP A 412 -0.51 13.44 22.81
N ASP A 413 -0.91 14.48 23.54
CA ASP A 413 -2.29 14.72 23.98
C ASP A 413 -2.98 13.48 24.58
N SER A 414 -3.93 12.90 23.87
CA SER A 414 -4.72 11.74 24.30
C SER A 414 -4.20 10.40 23.76
N LEU A 415 -3.28 10.44 22.80
CA LEU A 415 -2.63 9.26 22.25
C LEU A 415 -1.43 8.88 23.13
N CYS A 416 -1.43 7.67 23.66
CA CYS A 416 -0.33 7.04 24.36
C CYS A 416 0.13 5.81 23.59
N CYS A 417 1.43 5.74 23.35
CA CYS A 417 2.11 4.66 22.65
C CYS A 417 2.97 3.86 23.64
N HIS A 418 2.84 2.54 23.61
CA HIS A 418 3.59 1.63 24.48
C HIS A 418 4.49 0.73 23.64
N LEU A 419 5.72 0.55 24.09
CA LEU A 419 6.70 -0.29 23.40
C LEU A 419 7.37 -1.22 24.39
N TRP A 420 7.27 -2.53 24.15
CA TRP A 420 8.25 -3.50 24.62
C TRP A 420 9.25 -3.77 23.50
N PHE A 421 10.54 -3.78 23.80
CA PHE A 421 11.56 -4.05 22.79
C PHE A 421 12.74 -4.87 23.33
N ARG A 422 13.42 -5.55 22.41
CA ARG A 422 14.74 -6.18 22.60
C ARG A 422 15.58 -6.01 21.33
N ARG A 423 16.72 -5.34 21.44
CA ARG A 423 17.63 -5.07 20.31
C ARG A 423 18.79 -6.07 20.23
N SER A 424 19.31 -6.28 19.03
CA SER A 424 20.42 -7.20 18.77
C SER A 424 21.82 -6.60 18.96
N THR A 425 21.92 -5.27 19.03
CA THR A 425 23.18 -4.53 19.16
C THR A 425 23.21 -3.75 20.47
N ALA A 426 24.41 -3.42 20.94
CA ALA A 426 24.60 -2.66 22.18
C ALA A 426 24.00 -1.25 22.08
N PRO A 427 23.52 -0.66 23.20
CA PRO A 427 23.13 0.75 23.23
C PRO A 427 24.28 1.64 22.72
N GLY A 428 23.93 2.68 21.95
CA GLY A 428 24.90 3.61 21.36
C GLY A 428 25.47 3.20 20.00
N THR A 429 25.22 1.98 19.50
CA THR A 429 25.54 1.63 18.10
C THR A 429 24.68 2.42 17.11
N GLU A 430 23.37 2.42 17.33
CA GLU A 430 22.40 3.23 16.60
C GLU A 430 21.40 3.80 17.62
N LEU A 431 20.99 5.05 17.41
CA LEU A 431 19.98 5.70 18.22
C LEU A 431 18.60 5.33 17.68
N TYR A 432 17.73 4.90 18.57
CA TYR A 432 16.32 4.63 18.31
C TYR A 432 15.46 5.40 19.31
N ALA A 433 14.27 5.78 18.88
CA ALA A 433 13.27 6.39 19.74
C ALA A 433 11.88 5.83 19.47
N LEU A 434 11.05 5.80 20.51
CA LEU A 434 9.61 5.67 20.41
C LEU A 434 9.01 7.07 20.32
N GLY A 435 8.16 7.32 19.34
CA GLY A 435 7.43 8.59 19.16
C GLY A 435 5.92 8.41 19.15
N ALA A 436 5.23 9.44 19.66
CA ALA A 436 3.79 9.65 19.51
C ALA A 436 3.54 10.97 18.79
N PHE A 437 2.51 11.00 17.94
CA PHE A 437 1.97 12.22 17.36
C PHE A 437 0.44 12.13 17.26
N GLN A 438 -0.26 13.15 17.74
CA GLN A 438 -1.69 13.31 17.56
C GLN A 438 -1.98 14.73 17.07
N GLY A 439 -2.34 14.89 15.80
CA GLY A 439 -2.55 16.23 15.26
C GLY A 439 -2.90 16.29 13.78
N LEU A 440 -3.18 17.52 13.32
CA LEU A 440 -3.43 17.82 11.92
C LEU A 440 -2.10 18.04 11.19
N HIS A 441 -1.81 17.17 10.23
CA HIS A 441 -0.74 17.39 9.26
C HIS A 441 -1.20 18.42 8.23
N VAL A 442 -0.34 19.38 7.89
CA VAL A 442 -0.70 20.53 7.02
C VAL A 442 0.28 20.79 5.87
N VAL A 443 1.44 20.13 5.86
CA VAL A 443 2.48 20.36 4.86
C VAL A 443 2.25 19.44 3.67
N HIS A 444 2.09 20.00 2.46
CA HIS A 444 1.84 19.20 1.25
C HIS A 444 0.52 18.39 1.26
N GLY A 445 -0.35 18.63 2.24
CA GLY A 445 -1.66 18.00 2.36
C GLY A 445 -2.29 18.38 3.70
N THR A 446 -3.61 18.22 3.84
CA THR A 446 -4.29 18.44 5.11
C THR A 446 -5.01 17.19 5.54
N TYR A 447 -4.55 16.58 6.62
CA TYR A 447 -5.10 15.32 7.12
C TYR A 447 -4.73 15.06 8.59
N TYR A 448 -5.65 14.51 9.37
CA TYR A 448 -5.47 14.26 10.80
C TYR A 448 -4.87 12.89 11.11
N LEU A 449 -3.82 12.86 11.91
CA LEU A 449 -3.06 11.65 12.23
C LEU A 449 -3.07 11.35 13.73
N GLU A 450 -3.06 10.06 14.03
CA GLU A 450 -2.58 9.51 15.30
C GLU A 450 -1.51 8.48 14.93
N VAL A 451 -0.28 8.63 15.42
CA VAL A 451 0.86 7.78 15.00
C VAL A 451 1.67 7.34 16.22
N CYS A 452 1.91 6.04 16.32
CA CYS A 452 2.94 5.47 17.17
C CYS A 452 4.07 4.93 16.31
N ALA A 453 5.31 5.36 16.53
CA ALA A 453 6.44 4.95 15.70
C ALA A 453 7.69 4.64 16.51
N LEU A 454 8.25 3.44 16.31
CA LEU A 454 9.62 3.09 16.71
C LEU A 454 10.53 3.37 15.51
N VAL A 455 11.43 4.35 15.64
CA VAL A 455 12.22 4.86 14.52
C VAL A 455 13.72 4.83 14.81
N LYS A 456 14.51 4.50 13.79
CA LYS A 456 15.95 4.74 13.79
C LYS A 456 16.21 6.22 13.53
N CYS A 457 17.09 6.84 14.33
CA CYS A 457 17.55 8.20 14.10
C CYS A 457 18.74 8.20 13.12
N THR A 458 18.88 9.24 12.30
CA THR A 458 19.92 9.28 11.25
C THR A 458 21.32 9.53 11.82
N GLY A 459 21.41 10.09 13.02
CA GLY A 459 22.65 10.30 13.75
C GLY A 459 22.52 9.95 15.24
N SER A 460 23.51 10.36 16.03
CA SER A 460 23.56 10.12 17.47
C SER A 460 22.86 11.20 18.30
N ASN A 461 22.34 12.25 17.68
CA ASN A 461 21.65 13.34 18.36
C ASN A 461 20.12 13.19 18.25
N PHE A 462 19.39 13.68 19.25
CA PHE A 462 17.93 13.55 19.29
C PHE A 462 17.20 14.28 18.15
N ALA A 463 17.74 15.40 17.67
CA ALA A 463 17.17 16.14 16.52
C ALA A 463 17.28 15.38 15.19
N SER A 464 18.04 14.29 15.14
CA SER A 464 18.16 13.44 13.95
C SER A 464 17.08 12.35 13.87
N CYS A 465 16.27 12.19 14.93
CA CYS A 465 15.14 11.28 14.94
C CYS A 465 14.02 11.85 14.09
N GLY A 466 13.58 11.10 13.08
CA GLY A 466 12.64 11.56 12.04
C GLY A 466 13.31 11.96 10.73
N GLY A 467 14.64 12.00 10.67
CA GLY A 467 15.37 12.17 9.42
C GLY A 467 15.29 10.93 8.51
N GLU A 468 15.48 11.15 7.21
CA GLU A 468 15.37 10.09 6.20
C GLU A 468 16.60 9.16 6.18
N THR A 469 16.37 7.85 6.29
CA THR A 469 17.41 6.83 6.13
C THR A 469 16.79 5.51 5.69
N GLU A 470 17.39 4.87 4.70
CA GLU A 470 17.03 3.52 4.27
C GLU A 470 17.85 2.45 4.97
N GLN A 471 18.83 2.81 5.79
CA GLN A 471 19.84 1.88 6.29
C GLN A 471 19.74 1.72 7.80
N ALA A 472 19.80 0.48 8.27
CA ALA A 472 19.79 0.16 9.70
C ALA A 472 20.56 -1.15 9.95
N GLN A 473 21.31 -1.21 11.05
CA GLN A 473 22.06 -2.43 11.42
C GLN A 473 21.36 -3.22 12.53
N THR A 474 20.68 -2.50 13.42
CA THR A 474 20.11 -3.06 14.65
C THR A 474 18.78 -3.74 14.36
N ARG A 475 18.71 -5.05 14.59
CA ARG A 475 17.44 -5.78 14.62
C ARG A 475 16.76 -5.54 15.95
N ILE A 476 15.45 -5.37 15.93
CA ILE A 476 14.66 -5.15 17.15
C ILE A 476 13.46 -6.07 17.12
N ASP A 477 13.35 -6.93 18.12
CA ASP A 477 12.10 -7.61 18.43
C ASP A 477 11.24 -6.65 19.25
N PHE A 478 9.96 -6.51 18.91
CA PHE A 478 9.11 -5.52 19.57
C PHE A 478 7.65 -5.95 19.66
N ARG A 479 6.96 -5.29 20.60
CA ARG A 479 5.50 -5.17 20.65
C ARG A 479 5.17 -3.69 20.81
N LEU A 480 4.50 -3.11 19.81
CA LEU A 480 4.10 -1.72 19.75
C LEU A 480 2.58 -1.63 19.90
N GLU A 481 2.10 -0.76 20.78
CA GLU A 481 0.69 -0.60 21.10
C GLU A 481 0.29 0.87 21.18
N GLY A 482 -1.00 1.17 20.95
CA GLY A 482 -1.55 2.52 21.13
C GLY A 482 -3.07 2.55 21.28
N ASN A 483 -3.57 3.59 21.97
CA ASN A 483 -4.99 3.83 22.24
C ASN A 483 -5.66 4.71 21.16
N PHE A 484 -5.56 4.27 19.90
CA PHE A 484 -6.12 5.01 18.75
C PHE A 484 -7.63 5.22 18.85
N SER A 485 -8.08 6.43 18.51
CA SER A 485 -9.50 6.81 18.46
C SER A 485 -10.24 6.27 17.23
N THR A 486 -9.48 5.79 16.25
CA THR A 486 -9.94 5.25 14.97
C THR A 486 -9.63 3.75 14.86
N HIS A 487 -10.32 3.07 13.95
CA HIS A 487 -9.94 1.72 13.52
C HIS A 487 -9.08 1.72 12.25
N TYR A 488 -9.02 2.82 11.51
CA TYR A 488 -8.18 2.96 10.32
C TYR A 488 -6.71 3.16 10.70
N VAL A 489 -6.08 2.06 11.11
CA VAL A 489 -4.67 2.00 11.47
C VAL A 489 -3.96 1.05 10.51
N PHE A 490 -2.79 1.48 10.05
CA PHE A 490 -1.98 0.88 9.00
C PHE A 490 -0.64 0.44 9.61
N PRO A 491 -0.51 -0.82 10.08
CA PRO A 491 0.73 -1.36 10.62
C PRO A 491 1.80 -1.51 9.53
N GLY A 492 2.90 -0.77 9.66
CA GLY A 492 4.02 -0.81 8.74
C GLY A 492 5.32 -1.20 9.44
N ILE A 493 6.11 -2.08 8.81
CA ILE A 493 7.46 -2.44 9.27
C ILE A 493 8.40 -2.30 8.08
N LEU A 494 9.45 -1.50 8.25
CA LEU A 494 10.47 -1.25 7.24
C LEU A 494 11.84 -1.61 7.81
N GLY A 495 12.51 -2.54 7.14
CA GLY A 495 13.88 -2.92 7.41
C GLY A 495 14.88 -2.21 6.48
N SER A 496 16.16 -2.41 6.77
CA SER A 496 17.28 -1.84 6.01
C SER A 496 17.23 -2.22 4.54
N GLY A 497 17.54 -1.27 3.66
CA GLY A 497 17.47 -1.42 2.21
C GLY A 497 16.04 -1.51 1.68
N MET A 498 15.08 -0.87 2.36
CA MET A 498 13.65 -0.89 2.00
C MET A 498 13.05 -2.31 1.98
N ALA A 499 13.58 -3.17 2.85
CA ALA A 499 13.03 -4.50 3.06
C ALA A 499 11.69 -4.40 3.79
N LEU A 500 10.61 -4.85 3.15
CA LEU A 500 9.28 -4.87 3.77
C LEU A 500 9.14 -6.06 4.72
N ASP A 501 8.36 -5.90 5.77
CA ASP A 501 7.99 -6.98 6.70
C ASP A 501 6.54 -6.79 7.20
N ILE A 502 5.96 -7.83 7.78
CA ILE A 502 4.62 -7.81 8.37
C ILE A 502 4.63 -8.30 9.82
N PRO A 503 3.70 -7.84 10.66
CA PRO A 503 3.58 -8.33 12.03
C PRO A 503 3.36 -9.85 12.10
N ASP A 504 3.96 -10.48 13.12
CA ASP A 504 3.64 -11.87 13.48
C ASP A 504 2.25 -11.95 14.12
N GLU A 505 1.86 -10.92 14.87
CA GLU A 505 0.51 -10.73 15.38
C GLU A 505 0.14 -9.25 15.38
N SER A 506 -1.08 -8.94 14.96
CA SER A 506 -1.69 -7.64 15.17
C SER A 506 -3.17 -7.78 15.51
N GLY A 507 -3.73 -6.79 16.19
CA GLY A 507 -5.14 -6.79 16.56
C GLY A 507 -5.42 -5.80 17.68
N ARG A 508 -6.60 -5.94 18.28
CA ARG A 508 -6.95 -5.25 19.53
C ARG A 508 -6.88 -6.21 20.71
N ASP A 509 -6.34 -5.74 21.82
CA ASP A 509 -6.34 -6.48 23.08
C ASP A 509 -7.67 -6.32 23.85
N SER A 510 -7.73 -6.87 25.07
CA SER A 510 -8.91 -6.79 25.93
C SER A 510 -9.23 -5.38 26.42
N ASP A 511 -8.23 -4.51 26.46
CA ASP A 511 -8.33 -3.12 26.91
C ASP A 511 -8.63 -2.17 25.73
N GLY A 512 -8.72 -2.72 24.51
CA GLY A 512 -9.07 -2.01 23.28
C GLY A 512 -7.87 -1.36 22.58
N LEU A 513 -6.65 -1.52 23.13
CA LEU A 513 -5.42 -1.04 22.52
C LEU A 513 -5.15 -1.81 21.24
N LEU A 514 -4.82 -1.08 20.17
CA LEU A 514 -4.32 -1.72 18.96
C LEU A 514 -2.84 -2.05 19.18
N TYR A 515 -2.44 -3.27 18.81
CA TYR A 515 -1.05 -3.69 18.89
C TYR A 515 -0.57 -4.36 17.61
N MET A 516 0.74 -4.35 17.45
CA MET A 516 1.46 -5.25 16.55
C MET A 516 2.73 -5.78 17.23
N SER A 517 3.11 -7.02 16.93
CA SER A 517 4.33 -7.64 17.41
C SER A 517 5.14 -8.24 16.27
N ARG A 518 6.47 -8.18 16.39
CA ARG A 518 7.39 -8.75 15.43
C ARG A 518 8.65 -9.25 16.13
N SER A 519 9.10 -10.46 15.77
CA SER A 519 10.31 -11.07 16.34
C SER A 519 11.14 -11.84 15.31
N GLY A 520 12.47 -11.80 15.40
CA GLY A 520 13.33 -12.49 14.43
C GLY A 520 13.34 -11.81 13.06
N MET A 521 13.45 -10.47 13.05
CA MET A 521 13.74 -9.72 11.82
C MET A 521 15.07 -10.18 11.21
N THR A 522 15.16 -10.20 9.88
CA THR A 522 16.39 -10.59 9.16
C THR A 522 17.30 -9.39 8.89
N THR A 523 16.73 -8.20 8.72
CA THR A 523 17.42 -6.93 8.47
C THR A 523 17.29 -5.98 9.67
N GLY A 524 18.17 -4.99 9.77
CA GLY A 524 18.03 -3.95 10.81
C GLY A 524 16.74 -3.15 10.62
N LEU A 525 16.13 -2.70 11.70
CA LEU A 525 14.85 -1.98 11.68
C LEU A 525 15.06 -0.50 11.31
N VAL A 526 14.48 -0.03 10.22
CA VAL A 526 14.42 1.41 9.92
C VAL A 526 13.27 2.05 10.70
N THR A 527 12.07 1.45 10.60
CA THR A 527 10.90 1.90 11.35
C THR A 527 9.88 0.79 11.56
N ALA A 528 9.16 0.87 12.67
CA ALA A 528 7.93 0.13 12.92
C ALA A 528 6.86 1.14 13.34
N THR A 529 5.77 1.24 12.59
CA THR A 529 4.74 2.27 12.77
C THR A 529 3.34 1.69 12.81
N LEU A 530 2.53 2.20 13.73
CA LEU A 530 1.07 2.15 13.68
C LEU A 530 0.62 3.54 13.20
N TYR A 531 0.54 3.70 11.88
CA TYR A 531 0.14 4.95 11.23
C TYR A 531 -1.39 4.97 11.12
N SER A 532 -2.08 5.99 11.61
CA SER A 532 -3.55 6.00 11.53
C SER A 532 -4.13 7.30 10.96
N ARG A 533 -5.34 7.18 10.43
CA ARG A 533 -6.12 8.28 9.86
C ARG A 533 -7.42 8.46 10.62
N VAL A 534 -7.66 9.69 11.08
CA VAL A 534 -8.94 10.08 11.68
C VAL A 534 -9.70 10.96 10.68
N TYR A 535 -10.24 10.35 9.63
CA TYR A 535 -10.84 11.06 8.49
C TYR A 535 -11.89 12.11 8.87
N SER A 536 -12.66 11.87 9.95
CA SER A 536 -13.65 12.82 10.46
C SER A 536 -13.07 14.14 11.00
N LYS A 537 -11.75 14.19 11.23
CA LYS A 537 -11.01 15.36 11.73
C LYS A 537 -10.15 16.05 10.67
N ASP A 538 -10.22 15.66 9.39
CA ASP A 538 -9.39 16.28 8.34
C ASP A 538 -9.74 17.76 8.07
N HIS A 539 -10.90 18.23 8.53
CA HIS A 539 -11.40 19.61 8.34
C HIS A 539 -11.60 20.39 9.65
N THR A 540 -11.05 19.89 10.77
CA THR A 540 -11.24 20.53 12.10
C THR A 540 -10.19 21.57 12.43
#